data_AF-A0A5A8BZ89-F1
#
_entry.id   AF-A0A5A8BZ89-F1
#
_cell.length_a   1.000
_cell.length_b   1.000
_cell.length_c   1.000
_cell.angle_alpha   90.00
_cell.angle_beta   90.00
_cell.angle_gamma   90.00
#
_symmetry.space_group_name_H-M   'P 1'
#
loop_
_entity.id
_entity.type
_entity.pdbx_description
1 polymer ?
#
loop_
_entity_poly.entity_id
_entity_poly.type
_entity_poly.pdbx_seq_one_letter_code
_entity_poly.pdbx_strand_id
1 'polypeptide(L)'
;MTNGLKVYYCPVSVMVSNVAWPNFYSFLPLFREILLRERITVVHAHQATSTTGHECLLYARTMGLPCVYTDHSLFGFADLASVCVNKMCKYSMADVDHCICVSHTCRENLVLRAALPPSRTSAIPNAVDPTRFTPDPGLVWPQGTINIVMMSRLVYRKGIDLVVDVIPRICREYPAVRFIIGGDGPKRLLLEEMRERHQLQDRVELLGAVQHSGVRDVLCRGHIFLNCSLTESFCIAILEAACCGLFVVSTRVGGVPEVLPSRMIAFAEPDPESLVEAVRRAISRLSEVDPAGFHDEVATRYSWHDVARRTSVVYDAAVAAPLTPLLERLRRLFSCGLAQGVIGLIMAAFVFVVWRWTEWAVPREGIEIAPDMTPGRLPARARRKAAAAAAAAAAAAGPAASRPR
;
A
#
# COMPACT_ATOMS: atom_id res chain seq x y z
N MET A 1 -21.39 -3.21 -5.60
CA MET A 1 -20.71 -1.94 -5.31
C MET A 1 -20.24 -2.01 -3.88
N THR A 2 -18.94 -1.85 -3.65
CA THR A 2 -18.34 -1.87 -2.31
C THR A 2 -17.89 -0.44 -2.04
N ASN A 3 -18.47 0.23 -1.04
CA ASN A 3 -18.18 1.63 -0.71
C ASN A 3 -18.33 2.62 -1.89
N GLY A 4 -19.31 2.41 -2.76
CA GLY A 4 -19.54 3.27 -3.94
C GLY A 4 -18.61 3.01 -5.13
N LEU A 5 -17.68 2.05 -5.03
CA LEU A 5 -16.82 1.62 -6.12
C LEU A 5 -17.44 0.43 -6.89
N LYS A 6 -17.32 0.47 -8.22
CA LYS A 6 -17.59 -0.67 -9.09
C LYS A 6 -16.36 -1.58 -9.08
N VAL A 7 -16.57 -2.86 -8.79
CA VAL A 7 -15.49 -3.87 -8.71
C VAL A 7 -15.80 -4.95 -9.73
N TYR A 8 -14.84 -5.21 -10.62
CA TYR A 8 -14.91 -6.27 -11.62
C TYR A 8 -14.04 -7.45 -11.18
N TYR A 9 -14.67 -8.61 -10.99
CA TYR A 9 -13.95 -9.86 -10.74
C TYR A 9 -13.67 -10.51 -12.09
N CYS A 10 -12.43 -10.32 -12.57
CA CYS A 10 -12.02 -10.82 -13.88
C CYS A 10 -11.55 -12.28 -13.77
N PRO A 11 -11.79 -13.14 -14.77
CA PRO A 11 -11.41 -14.55 -14.75
C PRO A 11 -9.90 -14.74 -15.03
N VAL A 12 -9.07 -14.13 -14.19
CA VAL A 12 -7.60 -14.20 -14.28
C VAL A 12 -7.09 -15.07 -13.14
N SER A 13 -6.42 -16.17 -13.49
CA SER A 13 -5.87 -17.10 -12.50
C SER A 13 -4.73 -16.46 -11.71
N VAL A 14 -4.82 -16.56 -10.38
CA VAL A 14 -3.75 -16.15 -9.47
C VAL A 14 -2.70 -17.26 -9.32
N MET A 15 -1.45 -16.85 -9.17
CA MET A 15 -0.30 -17.72 -8.97
C MET A 15 0.11 -17.71 -7.49
N VAL A 16 1.07 -16.87 -7.10
CA VAL A 16 1.60 -16.78 -5.74
C VAL A 16 1.33 -15.40 -5.17
N SER A 17 0.88 -15.33 -3.91
CA SER A 17 0.68 -14.06 -3.18
C SER A 17 -0.20 -13.05 -3.92
N ASN A 18 -1.29 -13.52 -4.56
CA ASN A 18 -2.23 -12.73 -5.35
C ASN A 18 -1.66 -12.09 -6.62
N VAL A 19 -0.49 -12.52 -7.10
CA VAL A 19 0.03 -12.14 -8.42
C VAL A 19 -0.59 -13.04 -9.48
N ALA A 20 -1.19 -12.45 -10.51
CA ALA A 20 -1.78 -13.19 -11.63
C ALA A 20 -0.73 -13.84 -12.54
N TRP A 21 -1.12 -14.92 -13.22
CA TRP A 21 -0.36 -15.41 -14.38
C TRP A 21 -0.35 -14.36 -15.51
N PRO A 22 0.74 -14.24 -16.29
CA PRO A 22 0.70 -13.52 -17.55
C PRO A 22 -0.43 -14.09 -18.40
N ASN A 23 -1.35 -13.24 -18.84
CA ASN A 23 -2.52 -13.69 -19.60
C ASN A 23 -2.23 -13.72 -21.11
N PHE A 24 -1.01 -13.37 -21.52
CA PHE A 24 -0.58 -13.30 -22.92
C PHE A 24 -1.59 -12.55 -23.81
N TYR A 25 -2.21 -11.52 -23.25
CA TYR A 25 -3.15 -10.65 -23.94
C TYR A 25 -4.53 -11.23 -24.23
N SER A 26 -4.85 -12.40 -23.69
CA SER A 26 -6.20 -12.98 -23.70
C SER A 26 -7.24 -12.14 -22.93
N PHE A 27 -6.79 -11.29 -21.99
CA PHE A 27 -7.67 -10.42 -21.20
C PHE A 27 -8.06 -9.12 -21.94
N LEU A 28 -7.37 -8.76 -23.03
CA LEU A 28 -7.60 -7.51 -23.74
C LEU A 28 -9.07 -7.29 -24.18
N PRO A 29 -9.81 -8.28 -24.73
CA PRO A 29 -11.19 -8.07 -25.14
C PRO A 29 -12.12 -7.65 -24.00
N LEU A 30 -12.03 -8.35 -22.86
CA LEU A 30 -12.82 -8.05 -21.67
C LEU A 30 -12.39 -6.71 -21.06
N PHE A 31 -11.09 -6.44 -20.99
CA PHE A 31 -10.58 -5.16 -20.49
C PHE A 31 -11.07 -3.99 -21.35
N ARG A 32 -10.99 -4.11 -22.68
CA ARG A 32 -11.53 -3.12 -23.63
C ARG A 32 -13.02 -2.88 -23.41
N GLU A 33 -13.82 -3.94 -23.25
CA GLU A 33 -15.25 -3.81 -23.01
C GLU A 33 -15.52 -3.01 -21.73
N ILE A 34 -14.81 -3.31 -20.64
CA ILE A 34 -14.91 -2.56 -19.38
C ILE A 34 -14.55 -1.08 -19.60
N LEU A 35 -13.44 -0.78 -20.28
CA LEU A 35 -13.00 0.59 -20.52
C LEU A 35 -14.05 1.40 -21.32
N LEU A 36 -14.63 0.79 -22.35
CA LEU A 36 -15.64 1.44 -23.21
C LEU A 36 -16.98 1.59 -22.48
N ARG A 37 -17.46 0.52 -21.85
CA ARG A 37 -18.70 0.49 -21.08
C ARG A 37 -18.69 1.53 -19.96
N GLU A 38 -17.60 1.64 -19.21
CA GLU A 38 -17.47 2.58 -18.09
C GLU A 38 -16.99 3.97 -18.50
N ARG A 39 -16.67 4.18 -19.80
CA ARG A 39 -16.12 5.44 -20.34
C ARG A 39 -14.88 5.91 -19.56
N ILE A 40 -13.97 4.97 -19.31
CA ILE A 40 -12.74 5.22 -18.58
C ILE A 40 -11.87 6.22 -19.35
N THR A 41 -11.38 7.25 -18.65
CA THR A 41 -10.54 8.31 -19.22
C THR A 41 -9.08 8.18 -18.83
N VAL A 42 -8.76 7.45 -17.76
CA VAL A 42 -7.39 7.21 -17.27
C VAL A 42 -7.29 5.81 -16.67
N VAL A 43 -6.19 5.12 -16.91
CA VAL A 43 -5.90 3.81 -16.33
C VAL A 43 -4.76 3.94 -15.34
N HIS A 44 -5.00 3.51 -14.09
CA HIS A 44 -4.00 3.54 -13.03
C HIS A 44 -3.68 2.13 -12.53
N ALA A 45 -2.43 1.70 -12.69
CA ALA A 45 -1.96 0.43 -12.15
C ALA A 45 -1.08 0.60 -10.90
N HIS A 46 -1.07 -0.41 -10.04
CA HIS A 46 -0.28 -0.44 -8.82
C HIS A 46 0.58 -1.71 -8.75
N GLN A 47 1.69 -1.61 -8.01
CA GLN A 47 2.62 -2.69 -7.67
C GLN A 47 3.52 -3.17 -8.83
N ALA A 48 4.84 -3.19 -8.56
CA ALA A 48 5.86 -3.52 -9.56
C ALA A 48 5.81 -4.97 -10.06
N THR A 49 5.21 -5.88 -9.30
CA THR A 49 5.11 -7.30 -9.68
C THR A 49 3.72 -7.68 -10.19
N SER A 50 2.81 -6.71 -10.38
CA SER A 50 1.47 -6.97 -10.91
C SER A 50 1.51 -7.17 -12.43
N THR A 51 1.61 -8.43 -12.87
CA THR A 51 1.59 -8.84 -14.29
C THR A 51 0.38 -8.26 -15.02
N THR A 52 -0.82 -8.45 -14.48
CA THR A 52 -2.05 -7.88 -15.03
C THR A 52 -2.02 -6.36 -15.09
N GLY A 53 -1.46 -5.70 -14.06
CA GLY A 53 -1.31 -4.24 -14.07
C GLY A 53 -0.45 -3.76 -15.24
N HIS A 54 0.71 -4.38 -15.46
CA HIS A 54 1.61 -4.06 -16.57
C HIS A 54 0.98 -4.31 -17.94
N GLU A 55 0.28 -5.42 -18.11
CA GLU A 55 -0.45 -5.73 -19.35
C GLU A 55 -1.58 -4.72 -19.62
N CYS A 56 -2.34 -4.34 -18.58
CA CYS A 56 -3.41 -3.34 -18.70
C CYS A 56 -2.89 -1.95 -19.07
N LEU A 57 -1.70 -1.56 -18.58
CA LEU A 57 -1.06 -0.32 -19.00
C LEU A 57 -0.74 -0.37 -20.50
N LEU A 58 -0.19 -1.47 -21.01
CA LEU A 58 0.10 -1.64 -22.43
C LEU A 58 -1.17 -1.60 -23.29
N TYR A 59 -2.26 -2.23 -22.84
CA TYR A 59 -3.57 -2.17 -23.51
C TYR A 59 -4.09 -0.75 -23.60
N ALA A 60 -4.14 -0.07 -22.45
CA ALA A 60 -4.67 1.28 -22.34
C ALA A 60 -3.87 2.25 -23.21
N ARG A 61 -2.54 2.18 -23.18
CA ARG A 61 -1.68 2.97 -24.08
C ARG A 61 -1.92 2.64 -25.55
N THR A 62 -2.10 1.38 -25.91
CA THR A 62 -2.41 0.97 -27.29
C THR A 62 -3.75 1.53 -27.77
N MET A 63 -4.74 1.60 -26.87
CA MET A 63 -6.05 2.20 -27.13
C MET A 63 -6.07 3.73 -27.07
N GLY A 64 -4.93 4.38 -26.78
CA GLY A 64 -4.81 5.83 -26.71
C GLY A 64 -5.34 6.43 -25.41
N LEU A 65 -5.34 5.69 -24.31
CA LEU A 65 -5.67 6.21 -22.98
C LEU A 65 -4.42 6.66 -22.22
N PRO A 66 -4.51 7.71 -21.39
CA PRO A 66 -3.47 8.08 -20.46
C PRO A 66 -3.36 7.04 -19.34
N CYS A 67 -2.12 6.78 -18.94
CA CYS A 67 -1.76 5.79 -17.95
C CYS A 67 -0.96 6.43 -16.82
N VAL A 68 -1.33 6.06 -15.59
CA VAL A 68 -0.59 6.39 -14.37
C VAL A 68 -0.17 5.09 -13.69
N TYR A 69 0.94 5.11 -12.98
CA TYR A 69 1.42 3.96 -12.22
C TYR A 69 1.87 4.38 -10.82
N THR A 70 1.52 3.64 -9.78
CA THR A 70 2.07 3.85 -8.43
C THR A 70 2.99 2.70 -8.02
N ASP A 71 4.26 3.02 -7.70
CA ASP A 71 5.16 2.06 -7.07
C ASP A 71 5.03 2.08 -5.55
N HIS A 72 4.99 0.87 -4.99
CA HIS A 72 4.94 0.60 -3.55
C HIS A 72 6.19 -0.18 -3.08
N SER A 73 7.12 -0.46 -3.99
CA SER A 73 8.20 -1.41 -3.75
C SER A 73 9.57 -0.74 -3.74
N LEU A 74 10.48 -1.33 -2.98
CA LEU A 74 11.91 -1.08 -3.08
C LEU A 74 12.57 -2.37 -3.55
N PHE A 75 13.31 -2.30 -4.65
CA PHE A 75 14.11 -3.43 -5.14
C PHE A 75 15.57 -3.02 -5.29
N GLY A 76 16.45 -3.98 -5.07
CA GLY A 76 17.88 -3.83 -5.30
C GLY A 76 18.25 -4.01 -6.78
N PHE A 77 19.55 -4.12 -7.03
CA PHE A 77 20.12 -4.34 -8.36
C PHE A 77 21.02 -5.59 -8.43
N ALA A 78 21.25 -6.26 -7.30
CA ALA A 78 22.29 -7.28 -7.18
C ALA A 78 21.81 -8.69 -7.52
N ASP A 79 20.58 -9.05 -7.14
CA ASP A 79 20.06 -10.40 -7.37
C ASP A 79 19.34 -10.52 -8.72
N LEU A 80 19.38 -11.73 -9.30
CA LEU A 80 18.81 -12.01 -10.62
C LEU A 80 17.31 -11.70 -10.69
N ALA A 81 16.55 -11.97 -9.63
CA ALA A 81 15.12 -11.70 -9.59
C ALA A 81 14.86 -10.19 -9.67
N SER A 82 15.58 -9.38 -8.90
CA SER A 82 15.53 -7.91 -8.97
C SER A 82 15.93 -7.40 -10.35
N VAL A 83 16.98 -7.95 -10.98
CA VAL A 83 17.36 -7.56 -12.35
C VAL A 83 16.23 -7.82 -13.36
N CYS A 84 15.59 -8.99 -13.28
CA CYS A 84 14.45 -9.33 -14.14
C CYS A 84 13.26 -8.40 -13.91
N VAL A 85 12.88 -8.15 -12.65
CA VAL A 85 11.79 -7.23 -12.29
C VAL A 85 12.10 -5.80 -12.75
N ASN A 86 13.35 -5.34 -12.61
CA ASN A 86 13.75 -4.00 -13.05
C ASN A 86 13.69 -3.86 -14.57
N LYS A 87 14.08 -4.89 -15.33
CA LYS A 87 13.93 -4.89 -16.80
C LYS A 87 12.46 -4.83 -17.23
N MET A 88 11.59 -5.60 -16.56
CA MET A 88 10.15 -5.55 -16.80
C MET A 88 9.59 -4.15 -16.46
N CYS A 89 9.98 -3.59 -15.32
CA CYS A 89 9.56 -2.27 -14.88
C CYS A 89 10.01 -1.18 -15.86
N LYS A 90 11.28 -1.18 -16.28
CA LYS A 90 11.81 -0.27 -17.30
C LYS A 90 10.97 -0.28 -18.58
N TYR A 91 10.63 -1.48 -19.06
CA TYR A 91 9.79 -1.64 -20.24
C TYR A 91 8.38 -1.07 -20.02
N SER A 92 7.68 -1.53 -18.98
CA SER A 92 6.30 -1.11 -18.72
C SER A 92 6.18 0.39 -18.50
N MET A 93 7.14 1.00 -17.80
CA MET A 93 7.09 2.41 -17.45
C MET A 93 7.52 3.35 -18.59
N ALA A 94 8.22 2.83 -19.62
CA ALA A 94 8.69 3.64 -20.74
C ALA A 94 7.56 4.44 -21.40
N ASP A 95 6.35 3.86 -21.47
CA ASP A 95 5.18 4.42 -22.14
C ASP A 95 4.08 4.95 -21.19
N VAL A 96 4.32 5.00 -19.88
CA VAL A 96 3.34 5.52 -18.89
C VAL A 96 3.42 7.04 -18.77
N ASP A 97 2.32 7.77 -18.73
CA ASP A 97 2.38 9.24 -18.73
C ASP A 97 3.00 9.80 -17.43
N HIS A 98 2.66 9.23 -16.27
CA HIS A 98 3.24 9.63 -14.99
C HIS A 98 3.33 8.50 -13.96
N CYS A 99 4.34 8.55 -13.09
CA CYS A 99 4.52 7.60 -12.00
C CYS A 99 4.43 8.27 -10.62
N ILE A 100 3.68 7.67 -9.71
CA ILE A 100 3.56 8.07 -8.31
C ILE A 100 4.42 7.10 -7.46
N CYS A 101 5.12 7.64 -6.47
CA CYS A 101 5.94 6.87 -5.54
C CYS A 101 5.55 7.25 -4.11
N VAL A 102 5.47 6.27 -3.21
CA VAL A 102 4.99 6.50 -1.84
C VAL A 102 5.96 7.26 -0.91
N SER A 103 7.20 7.46 -1.36
CA SER A 103 8.24 8.23 -0.67
C SER A 103 9.24 8.78 -1.68
N HIS A 104 10.07 9.74 -1.26
CA HIS A 104 11.18 10.23 -2.08
C HIS A 104 12.21 9.13 -2.32
N THR A 105 12.50 8.30 -1.32
CA THR A 105 13.37 7.12 -1.47
C THR A 105 12.82 6.15 -2.51
N CYS A 106 11.50 5.88 -2.49
CA CYS A 106 10.85 5.06 -3.51
C CYS A 106 10.93 5.71 -4.90
N ARG A 107 10.79 7.04 -4.99
CA ARG A 107 10.93 7.79 -6.23
C ARG A 107 12.33 7.68 -6.83
N GLU A 108 13.36 7.86 -6.03
CA GLU A 108 14.76 7.72 -6.46
C GLU A 108 15.04 6.29 -6.93
N ASN A 109 14.57 5.29 -6.16
CA ASN A 109 14.70 3.88 -6.54
C ASN A 109 14.00 3.58 -7.87
N LEU A 110 12.77 4.05 -8.09
CA LEU A 110 12.02 3.82 -9.33
C LEU A 110 12.67 4.52 -10.52
N VAL A 111 13.11 5.78 -10.36
CA VAL A 111 13.80 6.55 -11.41
C VAL A 111 15.01 5.79 -11.92
N LEU A 112 15.81 5.20 -11.02
CA LEU A 112 16.98 4.39 -11.36
C LEU A 112 16.59 3.05 -12.00
N ARG A 113 15.65 2.31 -11.40
CA ARG A 113 15.25 0.96 -11.86
C ARG A 113 14.57 0.98 -13.23
N ALA A 114 13.74 1.98 -13.48
CA ALA A 114 12.97 2.12 -14.71
C ALA A 114 13.59 3.10 -15.70
N ALA A 115 14.74 3.71 -15.38
CA ALA A 115 15.39 4.74 -16.18
C ALA A 115 14.42 5.86 -16.61
N LEU A 116 13.57 6.30 -15.68
CA LEU A 116 12.53 7.29 -15.95
C LEU A 116 13.06 8.72 -15.77
N PRO A 117 12.61 9.67 -16.60
CA PRO A 117 12.92 11.06 -16.35
C PRO A 117 12.26 11.51 -15.04
N PRO A 118 12.97 12.21 -14.14
CA PRO A 118 12.40 12.66 -12.86
C PRO A 118 11.14 13.53 -13.00
N SER A 119 10.98 14.24 -14.11
CA SER A 119 9.79 15.05 -14.39
C SER A 119 8.50 14.22 -14.56
N ARG A 120 8.60 12.93 -14.88
CA ARG A 120 7.47 11.98 -14.98
C ARG A 120 7.23 11.22 -13.68
N THR A 121 7.80 11.66 -12.55
CA THR A 121 7.63 10.99 -11.27
C THR A 121 7.31 11.99 -10.15
N SER A 122 6.37 11.64 -9.27
CA SER A 122 6.00 12.41 -8.08
C SER A 122 6.00 11.56 -6.83
N ALA A 123 6.47 12.11 -5.71
CA ALA A 123 6.29 11.49 -4.40
C ALA A 123 4.92 11.89 -3.82
N ILE A 124 4.03 10.92 -3.62
CA ILE A 124 2.73 11.10 -2.95
C ILE A 124 2.62 9.98 -1.92
N PRO A 125 2.62 10.29 -0.61
CA PRO A 125 2.61 9.28 0.43
C PRO A 125 1.28 8.54 0.51
N ASN A 126 1.28 7.39 1.19
CA ASN A 126 0.03 6.75 1.58
C ASN A 126 -0.69 7.58 2.66
N ALA A 127 -2.00 7.43 2.71
CA ALA A 127 -2.85 8.07 3.70
C ALA A 127 -3.26 7.11 4.83
N VAL A 128 -3.70 7.68 5.94
CA VAL A 128 -4.33 6.98 7.06
C VAL A 128 -5.75 7.51 7.26
N ASP A 129 -6.65 6.67 7.75
CA ASP A 129 -7.99 7.09 8.15
C ASP A 129 -7.99 7.46 9.64
N PRO A 130 -7.92 8.76 9.99
CA PRO A 130 -7.83 9.18 11.38
C PRO A 130 -9.14 8.91 12.13
N THR A 131 -10.25 8.63 11.46
CA THR A 131 -11.51 8.28 12.14
C THR A 131 -11.52 6.84 12.64
N ARG A 132 -10.71 5.97 12.02
CA ARG A 132 -10.55 4.57 12.40
C ARG A 132 -9.41 4.35 13.37
N PHE A 133 -8.33 5.11 13.22
CA PHE A 133 -7.15 5.03 14.07
C PHE A 133 -7.10 6.25 14.99
N THR A 134 -7.75 6.11 16.13
CA THR A 134 -7.77 7.13 17.19
C THR A 134 -7.24 6.55 18.49
N PRO A 135 -6.54 7.36 19.32
CA PRO A 135 -6.21 6.96 20.67
C PRO A 135 -7.49 6.67 21.45
N ASP A 136 -7.41 5.78 22.44
CA ASP A 136 -8.52 5.51 23.36
C ASP A 136 -8.28 6.22 24.69
N PRO A 137 -8.95 7.37 24.96
CA PRO A 137 -8.74 8.12 26.19
C PRO A 137 -9.25 7.39 27.44
N GLY A 138 -10.12 6.38 27.27
CA GLY A 138 -10.65 5.57 28.37
C GLY A 138 -9.78 4.37 28.72
N LEU A 139 -8.77 4.06 27.90
CA LEU A 139 -7.91 2.91 28.11
C LEU A 139 -6.87 3.22 29.18
N VAL A 140 -6.99 2.55 30.33
CA VAL A 140 -6.05 2.66 31.45
C VAL A 140 -5.16 1.42 31.45
N TRP A 141 -3.87 1.63 31.20
CA TRP A 141 -2.88 0.55 31.35
C TRP A 141 -2.66 0.21 32.84
N PRO A 142 -2.42 -1.06 33.19
CA PRO A 142 -2.03 -1.43 34.54
C PRO A 142 -0.80 -0.63 34.99
N GLN A 143 -0.84 -0.06 36.19
CA GLN A 143 0.26 0.77 36.70
C GLN A 143 1.60 0.04 36.65
N GLY A 144 2.61 0.74 36.16
CA GLY A 144 3.98 0.24 36.05
C GLY A 144 4.24 -0.69 34.87
N THR A 145 3.25 -1.02 34.04
CA THR A 145 3.45 -1.88 32.85
C THR A 145 3.76 -1.08 31.58
N ILE A 146 4.65 -1.59 30.74
CA ILE A 146 4.97 -1.00 29.43
C ILE A 146 4.72 -2.02 28.34
N ASN A 147 3.61 -1.85 27.61
CA ASN A 147 3.29 -2.68 26.46
C ASN A 147 3.97 -2.16 25.18
N ILE A 148 4.70 -3.04 24.50
CA ILE A 148 5.28 -2.83 23.17
C ILE A 148 4.48 -3.66 22.17
N VAL A 149 3.89 -3.00 21.17
CA VAL A 149 3.04 -3.62 20.16
C VAL A 149 3.79 -3.78 18.85
N MET A 150 3.63 -4.93 18.20
CA MET A 150 4.10 -5.18 16.84
C MET A 150 2.94 -5.68 15.99
N MET A 151 2.71 -5.04 14.84
CA MET A 151 1.69 -5.44 13.86
C MET A 151 2.32 -5.60 12.48
N SER A 152 2.51 -6.84 12.01
CA SER A 152 3.06 -7.10 10.68
C SER A 152 2.86 -8.54 10.20
N ARG A 153 3.13 -8.82 8.93
CA ARG A 153 3.31 -10.20 8.46
C ARG A 153 4.59 -10.79 9.05
N LEU A 154 4.56 -12.04 9.50
CA LEU A 154 5.71 -12.70 10.12
C LEU A 154 6.61 -13.33 9.04
N VAL A 155 7.35 -12.49 8.32
CA VAL A 155 8.25 -12.86 7.21
C VAL A 155 9.63 -12.25 7.39
N TYR A 156 10.64 -12.80 6.71
CA TYR A 156 12.04 -12.33 6.80
C TYR A 156 12.18 -10.81 6.59
N ARG A 157 11.51 -10.24 5.58
CA ARG A 157 11.56 -8.79 5.30
C ARG A 157 11.06 -7.90 6.44
N LYS A 158 10.24 -8.43 7.35
CA LYS A 158 9.75 -7.74 8.55
C LYS A 158 10.70 -7.88 9.76
N GLY A 159 11.86 -8.50 9.56
CA GLY A 159 12.92 -8.61 10.56
C GLY A 159 12.54 -9.44 11.77
N ILE A 160 11.70 -10.46 11.61
CA ILE A 160 11.31 -11.35 12.71
C ILE A 160 12.54 -12.04 13.32
N ASP A 161 13.55 -12.32 12.50
CA ASP A 161 14.86 -12.81 12.94
C ASP A 161 15.59 -11.83 13.89
N LEU A 162 15.38 -10.52 13.76
CA LEU A 162 15.91 -9.53 14.72
C LEU A 162 15.05 -9.49 15.99
N VAL A 163 13.74 -9.61 15.85
CA VAL A 163 12.78 -9.54 16.97
C VAL A 163 13.06 -10.63 18.01
N VAL A 164 13.41 -11.85 17.57
CA VAL A 164 13.73 -12.96 18.49
C VAL A 164 14.96 -12.70 19.35
N ASP A 165 15.89 -11.86 18.90
CA ASP A 165 17.07 -11.48 19.67
C ASP A 165 16.82 -10.26 20.57
N VAL A 166 15.93 -9.36 20.16
CA VAL A 166 15.59 -8.11 20.87
C VAL A 166 14.68 -8.37 22.07
N ILE A 167 13.60 -9.15 21.89
CA ILE A 167 12.58 -9.36 22.92
C ILE A 167 13.16 -9.89 24.24
N PRO A 168 13.96 -10.99 24.26
CA PRO A 168 14.49 -11.53 25.51
C PRO A 168 15.41 -10.57 26.25
N ARG A 169 16.16 -9.74 25.52
CA ARG A 169 17.08 -8.74 26.10
C ARG A 169 16.30 -7.64 26.82
N ILE A 170 15.29 -7.07 26.15
CA ILE A 170 14.42 -6.03 26.73
C ILE A 170 13.65 -6.57 27.93
N CYS A 171 13.07 -7.76 27.81
CA CYS A 171 12.36 -8.40 28.91
C CYS A 171 13.27 -8.67 30.12
N ARG A 172 14.57 -8.95 29.92
CA ARG A 172 15.51 -9.14 31.05
C ARG A 172 15.83 -7.82 31.75
N GLU A 173 15.99 -6.74 30.99
CA GLU A 173 16.36 -5.42 31.50
C GLU A 173 15.18 -4.68 32.12
N TYR A 174 13.97 -4.84 31.56
CA TYR A 174 12.75 -4.19 32.01
C TYR A 174 11.70 -5.25 32.39
N PRO A 175 11.62 -5.66 33.66
CA PRO A 175 10.70 -6.71 34.11
C PRO A 175 9.22 -6.41 33.84
N ALA A 176 8.86 -5.13 33.77
CA ALA A 176 7.49 -4.68 33.55
C ALA A 176 7.10 -4.50 32.08
N VAL A 177 8.03 -4.74 31.14
CA VAL A 177 7.73 -4.71 29.71
C VAL A 177 7.02 -5.98 29.27
N ARG A 178 6.01 -5.81 28.43
CA ARG A 178 5.27 -6.89 27.76
C ARG A 178 5.21 -6.61 26.26
N PHE A 179 5.20 -7.68 25.47
CA PHE A 179 5.08 -7.61 24.02
C PHE A 179 3.72 -8.16 23.58
N ILE A 180 3.07 -7.44 22.67
CA ILE A 180 1.83 -7.87 22.00
C ILE A 180 2.14 -7.93 20.50
N ILE A 181 2.11 -9.13 19.92
CA ILE A 181 2.50 -9.34 18.52
C ILE A 181 1.28 -9.85 17.75
N GLY A 182 0.78 -9.01 16.85
CA GLY A 182 -0.25 -9.37 15.88
C GLY A 182 0.34 -9.57 14.49
N GLY A 183 -0.03 -10.68 13.86
CA GLY A 183 0.56 -11.10 12.60
C GLY A 183 0.54 -12.61 12.42
N ASP A 184 0.66 -13.03 11.16
CA ASP A 184 0.91 -14.42 10.83
C ASP A 184 1.92 -14.53 9.68
N GLY A 185 2.53 -15.71 9.56
CA GLY A 185 3.50 -16.00 8.51
C GLY A 185 4.50 -17.10 8.88
N PRO A 186 5.36 -17.48 7.91
CA PRO A 186 6.28 -18.61 8.05
C PRO A 186 7.29 -18.48 9.19
N LYS A 187 7.57 -17.25 9.65
CA LYS A 187 8.51 -17.00 10.76
C LYS A 187 7.84 -17.04 12.14
N ARG A 188 6.54 -17.36 12.23
CA ARG A 188 5.81 -17.47 13.51
C ARG A 188 6.46 -18.46 14.46
N LEU A 189 6.88 -19.62 13.95
CA LEU A 189 7.50 -20.68 14.74
C LEU A 189 8.74 -20.18 15.51
N LEU A 190 9.54 -19.29 14.92
CA LEU A 190 10.71 -18.71 15.58
C LEU A 190 10.33 -17.89 16.82
N LEU A 191 9.21 -17.17 16.79
CA LEU A 191 8.71 -16.41 17.94
C LEU A 191 8.21 -17.34 19.05
N GLU A 192 7.54 -18.44 18.68
CA GLU A 192 7.08 -19.46 19.62
C GLU A 192 8.27 -20.16 20.30
N GLU A 193 9.26 -20.60 19.52
CA GLU A 193 10.50 -21.21 20.03
C GLU A 193 11.28 -20.25 20.95
N MET A 194 11.39 -18.98 20.58
CA MET A 194 12.02 -17.94 21.41
C MET A 194 11.28 -17.78 22.73
N ARG A 195 9.95 -17.71 22.69
CA ARG A 195 9.10 -17.56 23.88
C ARG A 195 9.27 -18.73 24.85
N GLU A 196 9.30 -19.96 24.33
CA GLU A 196 9.50 -21.17 25.16
C GLU A 196 10.92 -21.22 25.73
N ARG A 197 11.95 -20.99 24.89
CA ARG A 197 13.36 -21.03 25.30
C ARG A 197 13.69 -20.05 26.43
N HIS A 198 13.05 -18.88 26.42
CA HIS A 198 13.30 -17.82 27.40
C HIS A 198 12.23 -17.72 28.50
N GLN A 199 11.26 -18.64 28.54
CA GLN A 199 10.15 -18.66 29.50
C GLN A 199 9.39 -17.32 29.55
N LEU A 200 8.99 -16.82 28.37
CA LEU A 200 8.35 -15.51 28.21
C LEU A 200 6.85 -15.60 27.92
N GLN A 201 6.19 -16.71 28.26
CA GLN A 201 4.77 -16.96 27.96
C GLN A 201 3.85 -15.90 28.57
N ASP A 202 4.17 -15.43 29.78
CA ASP A 202 3.40 -14.39 30.48
C ASP A 202 3.72 -12.95 29.99
N ARG A 203 4.74 -12.80 29.14
CA ARG A 203 5.26 -11.50 28.70
C ARG A 203 5.16 -11.26 27.20
N VAL A 204 4.98 -12.30 26.39
CA VAL A 204 4.90 -12.21 24.93
C VAL A 204 3.58 -12.85 24.47
N GLU A 205 2.62 -11.99 24.18
CA GLU A 205 1.30 -12.38 23.67
C GLU A 205 1.35 -12.44 22.14
N LEU A 206 1.13 -13.64 21.58
CA LEU A 206 1.05 -13.88 20.14
C LEU A 206 -0.42 -13.97 19.72
N LEU A 207 -0.95 -12.92 19.10
CA LEU A 207 -2.36 -12.82 18.72
C LEU A 207 -2.70 -13.62 17.46
N GLY A 208 -1.71 -13.93 16.62
CA GLY A 208 -1.94 -14.46 15.27
C GLY A 208 -2.50 -13.40 14.31
N ALA A 209 -3.18 -13.83 13.25
CA ALA A 209 -3.74 -12.93 12.26
C ALA A 209 -4.90 -12.09 12.84
N VAL A 210 -4.68 -10.78 12.94
CA VAL A 210 -5.71 -9.82 13.40
C VAL A 210 -6.43 -9.25 12.17
N GLN A 211 -7.77 -9.25 12.21
CA GLN A 211 -8.57 -8.61 11.17
C GLN A 211 -8.36 -7.10 11.19
N HIS A 212 -8.40 -6.45 10.03
CA HIS A 212 -8.10 -5.03 9.91
C HIS A 212 -8.97 -4.14 10.84
N SER A 213 -10.23 -4.51 11.07
CA SER A 213 -11.13 -3.80 11.99
C SER A 213 -10.68 -3.82 13.46
N GLY A 214 -9.94 -4.86 13.89
CA GLY A 214 -9.43 -4.99 15.26
C GLY A 214 -8.00 -4.47 15.45
N VAL A 215 -7.34 -3.98 14.38
CA VAL A 215 -5.95 -3.50 14.48
C VAL A 215 -5.84 -2.29 15.41
N ARG A 216 -6.78 -1.35 15.34
CA ARG A 216 -6.83 -0.19 16.23
C ARG A 216 -6.86 -0.63 17.70
N ASP A 217 -7.76 -1.55 18.04
CA ASP A 217 -7.92 -2.01 19.43
C ASP A 217 -6.64 -2.67 19.97
N VAL A 218 -5.90 -3.38 19.12
CA VAL A 218 -4.58 -3.93 19.49
C VAL A 218 -3.54 -2.83 19.67
N LEU A 219 -3.48 -1.87 18.73
CA LEU A 219 -2.55 -0.76 18.82
C LEU A 219 -2.76 0.06 20.10
N CYS A 220 -4.01 0.41 20.44
CA CYS A 220 -4.33 1.18 21.64
C CYS A 220 -3.89 0.50 22.96
N ARG A 221 -3.65 -0.83 22.97
CA ARG A 221 -3.10 -1.52 24.15
C ARG A 221 -1.62 -1.20 24.39
N GLY A 222 -0.92 -0.61 23.43
CA GLY A 222 0.51 -0.33 23.47
C GLY A 222 0.85 1.10 23.89
N HIS A 223 2.07 1.27 24.40
CA HIS A 223 2.73 2.57 24.55
C HIS A 223 3.75 2.80 23.43
N ILE A 224 4.42 1.73 23.01
CA ILE A 224 5.45 1.75 21.97
C ILE A 224 5.01 0.83 20.83
N PHE A 225 5.18 1.28 19.59
CA PHE A 225 5.08 0.42 18.42
C PHE A 225 6.47 0.06 17.89
N LEU A 226 6.75 -1.23 17.70
CA LEU A 226 8.04 -1.73 17.23
C LEU A 226 7.95 -2.26 15.79
N ASN A 227 8.74 -1.65 14.89
CA ASN A 227 8.92 -2.11 13.52
C ASN A 227 10.39 -2.47 13.23
N CYS A 228 10.67 -3.75 13.05
CA CYS A 228 12.02 -4.25 12.78
C CYS A 228 12.30 -4.52 11.29
N SER A 229 11.52 -3.92 10.38
CA SER A 229 11.59 -4.28 8.96
C SER A 229 12.98 -4.05 8.34
N LEU A 230 13.39 -4.93 7.43
CA LEU A 230 14.68 -4.81 6.75
C LEU A 230 14.60 -3.92 5.49
N THR A 231 13.39 -3.80 4.93
CA THR A 231 13.13 -2.97 3.74
C THR A 231 11.70 -2.45 3.81
N GLU A 232 11.51 -1.14 3.63
CA GLU A 232 10.20 -0.50 3.63
C GLU A 232 10.18 0.72 2.71
N SER A 233 9.19 0.79 1.81
CA SER A 233 8.99 1.97 0.97
C SER A 233 8.36 3.12 1.73
N PHE A 234 7.51 2.82 2.72
CA PHE A 234 6.79 3.80 3.53
C PHE A 234 6.38 3.23 4.90
N CYS A 235 5.78 2.03 4.95
CA CYS A 235 5.26 1.40 6.18
C CYS A 235 4.03 2.12 6.79
N ILE A 236 2.83 1.75 6.30
CA ILE A 236 1.55 2.32 6.79
C ILE A 236 1.31 2.02 8.28
N ALA A 237 1.79 0.87 8.79
CA ALA A 237 1.60 0.49 10.19
C ALA A 237 2.23 1.50 11.19
N ILE A 238 3.29 2.20 10.79
CA ILE A 238 3.90 3.27 11.59
C ILE A 238 2.96 4.48 11.70
N LEU A 239 2.24 4.82 10.62
CA LEU A 239 1.22 5.88 10.65
C LEU A 239 0.02 5.46 11.51
N GLU A 240 -0.47 4.23 11.33
CA GLU A 240 -1.58 3.69 12.13
C GLU A 240 -1.25 3.73 13.63
N ALA A 241 -0.04 3.30 14.01
CA ALA A 241 0.44 3.34 15.38
C ALA A 241 0.56 4.76 15.95
N ALA A 242 1.16 5.69 15.20
CA ALA A 242 1.29 7.07 15.63
C ALA A 242 -0.08 7.77 15.71
N CYS A 243 -1.01 7.46 14.80
CA CYS A 243 -2.40 7.91 14.89
C CYS A 243 -3.13 7.38 16.12
N CYS A 244 -2.80 6.18 16.59
CA CYS A 244 -3.29 5.66 17.88
C CYS A 244 -2.53 6.22 19.10
N GLY A 245 -1.56 7.11 18.89
CA GLY A 245 -0.83 7.80 19.95
C GLY A 245 0.39 7.06 20.50
N LEU A 246 0.89 6.03 19.81
CA LEU A 246 2.04 5.25 20.25
C LEU A 246 3.35 5.94 19.83
N PHE A 247 4.36 5.87 20.69
CA PHE A 247 5.73 6.21 20.29
C PHE A 247 6.30 5.11 19.40
N VAL A 248 6.92 5.46 18.29
CA VAL A 248 7.40 4.47 17.31
C VAL A 248 8.89 4.18 17.52
N VAL A 249 9.25 2.91 17.50
CA VAL A 249 10.63 2.44 17.30
C VAL A 249 10.69 1.73 15.97
N SER A 250 11.58 2.17 15.09
CA SER A 250 11.72 1.55 13.78
C SER A 250 13.17 1.46 13.32
N THR A 251 13.47 0.43 12.54
CA THR A 251 14.67 0.43 11.71
C THR A 251 14.68 1.58 10.71
N ARG A 252 15.87 2.16 10.46
CA ARG A 252 16.13 3.26 9.53
C ARG A 252 16.34 2.73 8.11
N VAL A 253 15.30 2.14 7.52
CA VAL A 253 15.39 1.51 6.20
C VAL A 253 14.45 2.16 5.20
N GLY A 254 14.90 2.24 3.94
CA GLY A 254 14.09 2.74 2.82
C GLY A 254 13.45 4.10 3.10
N GLY A 255 12.15 4.24 2.86
CA GLY A 255 11.42 5.50 3.02
C GLY A 255 10.88 5.77 4.42
N VAL A 256 11.14 4.90 5.41
CA VAL A 256 10.65 5.06 6.78
C VAL A 256 11.09 6.37 7.46
N PRO A 257 12.33 6.87 7.25
CA PRO A 257 12.76 8.14 7.84
C PRO A 257 11.96 9.37 7.39
N GLU A 258 11.20 9.27 6.31
CA GLU A 258 10.40 10.37 5.76
C GLU A 258 8.99 10.46 6.38
N VAL A 259 8.56 9.43 7.13
CA VAL A 259 7.16 9.24 7.53
C VAL A 259 6.78 9.99 8.78
N LEU A 260 7.62 9.94 9.82
CA LEU A 260 7.35 10.59 11.09
C LEU A 260 8.51 11.51 11.50
N PRO A 261 8.22 12.63 12.16
CA PRO A 261 9.26 13.49 12.72
C PRO A 261 9.96 12.81 13.91
N SER A 262 11.23 13.13 14.15
CA SER A 262 12.08 12.51 15.19
C SER A 262 11.55 12.57 16.63
N ARG A 263 10.54 13.40 16.91
CA ARG A 263 9.88 13.43 18.23
C ARG A 263 8.89 12.27 18.45
N MET A 264 8.38 11.67 17.38
CA MET A 264 7.42 10.56 17.41
C MET A 264 8.07 9.20 17.15
N ILE A 265 9.33 9.20 16.72
CA ILE A 265 10.03 7.99 16.28
C ILE A 265 11.48 7.96 16.75
N ALA A 266 11.91 6.82 17.29
CA ALA A 266 13.31 6.48 17.49
C ALA A 266 13.77 5.51 16.41
N PHE A 267 14.86 5.88 15.73
CA PHE A 267 15.46 5.04 14.71
C PHE A 267 16.54 4.10 15.27
N ALA A 268 16.61 2.91 14.70
CA ALA A 268 17.66 1.93 14.90
C ALA A 268 18.26 1.51 13.54
N GLU A 269 19.50 1.04 13.54
CA GLU A 269 20.02 0.26 12.44
C GLU A 269 19.42 -1.17 12.48
N PRO A 270 19.38 -1.91 11.36
CA PRO A 270 18.75 -3.24 11.29
C PRO A 270 19.61 -4.33 11.94
N ASP A 271 20.02 -4.11 13.18
CA ASP A 271 20.76 -5.03 14.03
C ASP A 271 20.16 -5.08 15.45
N PRO A 272 20.32 -6.20 16.18
CA PRO A 272 19.68 -6.35 17.49
C PRO A 272 20.14 -5.35 18.55
N GLU A 273 21.40 -4.92 18.53
CA GLU A 273 21.94 -4.02 19.56
C GLU A 273 21.39 -2.61 19.41
N SER A 274 21.37 -2.09 18.18
CA SER A 274 20.79 -0.80 17.85
C SER A 274 19.28 -0.76 18.12
N LEU A 275 18.56 -1.85 17.83
CA LEU A 275 17.13 -1.97 18.16
C LEU A 275 16.86 -1.95 19.66
N VAL A 276 17.63 -2.71 20.45
CA VAL A 276 17.52 -2.69 21.91
C VAL A 276 17.75 -1.28 22.44
N GLU A 277 18.80 -0.61 21.97
CA GLU A 277 19.14 0.75 22.40
C GLU A 277 18.08 1.79 21.98
N ALA A 278 17.47 1.64 20.80
CA ALA A 278 16.33 2.46 20.41
C ALA A 278 15.08 2.23 21.27
N VAL A 279 14.82 0.99 21.68
CA VAL A 279 13.73 0.68 22.62
C VAL A 279 14.01 1.28 23.99
N ARG A 280 15.25 1.25 24.51
CA ARG A 280 15.61 1.93 25.77
C ARG A 280 15.31 3.42 25.72
N ARG A 281 15.74 4.10 24.64
CA ARG A 281 15.46 5.53 24.42
C ARG A 281 13.96 5.80 24.29
N ALA A 282 13.19 4.89 23.70
CA ALA A 282 11.74 5.05 23.63
C ALA A 282 11.11 4.95 25.03
N ILE A 283 11.51 3.96 25.83
CA ILE A 283 11.03 3.77 27.21
C ILE A 283 11.31 5.02 28.06
N SER A 284 12.51 5.61 27.97
CA SER A 284 12.85 6.80 28.75
C SER A 284 12.09 8.06 28.34
N ARG A 285 11.53 8.09 27.13
CA ARG A 285 10.78 9.23 26.58
C ARG A 285 9.28 9.06 26.65
N LEU A 286 8.76 7.98 27.22
CA LEU A 286 7.32 7.74 27.32
C LEU A 286 6.57 8.84 28.07
N SER A 287 7.21 9.51 29.03
CA SER A 287 6.64 10.65 29.74
C SER A 287 6.46 11.90 28.87
N GLU A 288 7.15 11.99 27.73
CA GLU A 288 7.06 13.09 26.77
C GLU A 288 5.99 12.86 25.69
N VAL A 289 5.41 11.65 25.64
CA VAL A 289 4.46 11.27 24.59
C VAL A 289 3.13 11.97 24.85
N ASP A 290 2.65 12.69 23.83
CA ASP A 290 1.31 13.25 23.79
C ASP A 290 0.49 12.50 22.73
N PRO A 291 -0.32 11.49 23.13
CA PRO A 291 -1.11 10.69 22.20
C PRO A 291 -2.07 11.51 21.33
N ALA A 292 -2.68 12.56 21.90
CA ALA A 292 -3.63 13.40 21.19
C ALA A 292 -2.92 14.30 20.19
N GLY A 293 -1.81 14.94 20.60
CA GLY A 293 -1.00 15.74 19.70
C GLY A 293 -0.39 14.92 18.55
N PHE A 294 0.02 13.68 18.81
CA PHE A 294 0.50 12.76 17.76
C PHE A 294 -0.62 12.45 16.75
N HIS A 295 -1.82 12.15 17.25
CA HIS A 295 -2.99 11.88 16.42
C HIS A 295 -3.30 13.07 15.48
N ASP A 296 -3.46 14.27 16.03
CA ASP A 296 -3.89 15.45 15.27
C ASP A 296 -2.92 15.82 14.15
N GLU A 297 -1.63 15.73 14.42
CA GLU A 297 -0.60 16.03 13.42
C GLU A 297 -0.57 15.01 12.30
N VAL A 298 -0.60 13.71 12.63
CA VAL A 298 -0.59 12.64 11.62
C VAL A 298 -1.88 12.67 10.79
N ALA A 299 -3.03 12.89 11.45
CA ALA A 299 -4.33 13.05 10.80
C ALA A 299 -4.34 14.21 9.79
N THR A 300 -3.69 15.33 10.13
CA THR A 300 -3.57 16.49 9.25
C THR A 300 -2.63 16.22 8.07
N ARG A 301 -1.45 15.62 8.34
CA ARG A 301 -0.40 15.45 7.33
C ARG A 301 -0.66 14.33 6.33
N TYR A 302 -1.32 13.25 6.75
CA TYR A 302 -1.55 12.05 5.95
C TYR A 302 -3.04 11.77 5.68
N SER A 303 -3.84 12.83 5.57
CA SER A 303 -5.28 12.70 5.29
C SER A 303 -5.55 12.12 3.90
N TRP A 304 -6.56 11.26 3.80
CA TRP A 304 -7.06 10.76 2.52
C TRP A 304 -7.49 11.88 1.57
N HIS A 305 -8.00 12.99 2.10
CA HIS A 305 -8.43 14.12 1.29
C HIS A 305 -7.26 14.78 0.55
N ASP A 306 -6.15 15.06 1.24
CA ASP A 306 -4.97 15.64 0.59
C ASP A 306 -4.32 14.68 -0.40
N VAL A 307 -4.14 13.41 -0.02
CA VAL A 307 -3.55 12.39 -0.89
C VAL A 307 -4.40 12.21 -2.15
N ALA A 308 -5.73 12.08 -2.02
CA ALA A 308 -6.63 11.98 -3.16
C ALA A 308 -6.57 13.22 -4.07
N ARG A 309 -6.52 14.42 -3.48
CA ARG A 309 -6.37 15.67 -4.24
C ARG A 309 -5.07 15.71 -5.03
N ARG A 310 -3.94 15.35 -4.41
CA ARG A 310 -2.62 15.28 -5.08
C ARG A 310 -2.61 14.25 -6.20
N THR A 311 -3.24 13.09 -6.00
CA THR A 311 -3.40 12.07 -7.03
C THR A 311 -4.30 12.55 -8.17
N SER A 312 -5.38 13.28 -7.88
CA SER A 312 -6.26 13.88 -8.91
C SER A 312 -5.50 14.84 -9.81
N VAL A 313 -4.63 15.69 -9.26
CA VAL A 313 -3.79 16.60 -10.05
C VAL A 313 -2.92 15.84 -11.06
N VAL A 314 -2.41 14.66 -10.69
CA VAL A 314 -1.66 13.79 -11.60
C VAL A 314 -2.57 13.24 -12.71
N TYR A 315 -3.79 12.82 -12.38
CA TYR A 315 -4.75 12.36 -13.40
C TYR A 315 -5.14 13.48 -14.36
N ASP A 316 -5.46 14.65 -13.84
CA ASP A 316 -5.87 15.81 -14.64
C ASP A 316 -4.74 16.22 -15.59
N ALA A 317 -3.49 16.24 -15.10
CA ALA A 317 -2.32 16.49 -15.94
C ALA A 317 -2.11 15.42 -17.02
N ALA A 318 -2.30 14.13 -16.67
CA ALA A 318 -2.16 13.04 -17.62
C ALA A 318 -3.24 13.05 -18.71
N VAL A 319 -4.47 13.43 -18.36
CA VAL A 319 -5.60 13.56 -19.30
C VAL A 319 -5.47 14.80 -20.18
N ALA A 320 -4.97 15.91 -19.64
CA ALA A 320 -4.77 17.14 -20.39
C ALA A 320 -3.56 17.08 -21.34
N ALA A 321 -2.58 16.21 -21.07
CA ALA A 321 -1.41 16.04 -21.91
C ALA A 321 -1.79 15.46 -23.28
N PRO A 322 -1.19 15.95 -24.38
CA PRO A 322 -1.41 15.37 -25.70
C PRO A 322 -0.92 13.93 -25.73
N LEU A 323 -1.65 13.07 -26.43
CA LEU A 323 -1.25 11.67 -26.61
C LEU A 323 0.13 11.60 -27.25
N THR A 324 0.99 10.76 -26.69
CA THR A 324 2.33 10.55 -27.23
C THR A 324 2.20 9.90 -28.63
N PRO A 325 2.76 10.50 -29.70
CA PRO A 325 2.69 9.93 -31.04
C PRO A 325 3.26 8.51 -31.10
N LEU A 326 2.70 7.65 -31.96
CA LEU A 326 3.11 6.24 -32.05
C LEU A 326 4.63 6.09 -32.23
N LEU A 327 5.25 6.86 -33.12
CA LEU A 327 6.68 6.79 -33.36
C LEU A 327 7.51 7.08 -32.09
N GLU A 328 7.09 8.05 -31.30
CA GLU A 328 7.74 8.40 -30.04
C GLU A 328 7.57 7.30 -28.99
N ARG A 329 6.37 6.68 -28.93
CA ARG A 329 6.14 5.51 -28.08
C ARG A 329 7.06 4.34 -28.46
N LEU A 330 7.16 4.02 -29.74
CA LEU A 330 8.04 2.95 -30.23
C LEU A 330 9.51 3.24 -29.95
N ARG A 331 9.96 4.51 -30.08
CA ARG A 331 11.32 4.93 -29.70
C ARG A 331 11.60 4.71 -28.21
N ARG A 332 10.66 5.07 -27.33
CA ARG A 332 10.78 4.84 -25.88
C ARG A 332 10.91 3.35 -25.56
N LEU A 333 10.08 2.50 -26.16
CA LEU A 333 10.16 1.05 -25.97
C LEU A 333 11.52 0.50 -26.46
N PHE A 334 11.98 0.93 -27.65
CA PHE A 334 13.27 0.50 -28.19
C PHE A 334 14.46 0.93 -27.33
N SER A 335 14.39 2.11 -26.68
CA SER A 335 15.42 2.62 -25.78
C SER A 335 15.63 1.80 -24.50
N CYS A 336 14.75 0.83 -24.23
CA CYS A 336 14.86 -0.03 -23.05
C CYS A 336 16.08 -0.99 -23.13
N GLY A 337 16.64 -1.20 -24.33
CA GLY A 337 17.80 -2.04 -24.63
C GLY A 337 17.56 -2.87 -25.88
N LEU A 338 18.61 -3.38 -26.55
CA LEU A 338 18.45 -4.04 -27.86
C LEU A 338 17.49 -5.24 -27.82
N ALA A 339 17.76 -6.22 -26.95
CA ALA A 339 16.91 -7.41 -26.84
C ALA A 339 15.51 -7.08 -26.25
N GLN A 340 15.49 -6.37 -25.12
CA GLN A 340 14.23 -6.04 -24.43
C GLN A 340 13.34 -5.11 -25.25
N GLY A 341 13.94 -4.14 -25.95
CA GLY A 341 13.24 -3.20 -26.81
C GLY A 341 12.60 -3.89 -28.01
N VAL A 342 13.32 -4.82 -28.66
CA VAL A 342 12.76 -5.62 -29.76
C VAL A 342 11.58 -6.48 -29.27
N ILE A 343 11.73 -7.19 -28.14
CA ILE A 343 10.63 -7.97 -27.54
C ILE A 343 9.43 -7.05 -27.24
N GLY A 344 9.70 -5.88 -26.68
CA GLY A 344 8.70 -4.88 -26.37
C GLY A 344 7.93 -4.37 -27.58
N LEU A 345 8.62 -4.12 -28.69
CA LEU A 345 7.99 -3.72 -29.95
C LEU A 345 7.11 -4.83 -30.52
N ILE A 346 7.58 -6.08 -30.48
CA ILE A 346 6.78 -7.24 -30.92
C ILE A 346 5.52 -7.36 -30.05
N MET A 347 5.65 -7.21 -28.73
CA MET A 347 4.54 -7.21 -27.79
C MET A 347 3.53 -6.10 -28.09
N ALA A 348 3.99 -4.86 -28.29
CA ALA A 348 3.12 -3.73 -28.64
C ALA A 348 2.42 -3.92 -29.99
N ALA A 349 3.12 -4.44 -31.00
CA ALA A 349 2.55 -4.74 -32.30
C ALA A 349 1.50 -5.87 -32.21
N PHE A 350 1.78 -6.92 -31.46
CA PHE A 350 0.84 -8.01 -31.21
C PHE A 350 -0.44 -7.48 -30.52
N VAL A 351 -0.29 -6.71 -29.44
CA VAL A 351 -1.43 -6.10 -28.74
C VAL A 351 -2.23 -5.19 -29.67
N PHE A 352 -1.57 -4.42 -30.53
CA PHE A 352 -2.25 -3.61 -31.54
C PHE A 352 -3.08 -4.47 -32.50
N VAL A 353 -2.52 -5.55 -33.05
CA VAL A 353 -3.25 -6.47 -33.95
C VAL A 353 -4.46 -7.10 -33.23
N VAL A 354 -4.29 -7.60 -32.01
CA VAL A 354 -5.39 -8.18 -31.22
C VAL A 354 -6.46 -7.12 -30.93
N TRP A 355 -6.06 -5.88 -30.60
CA TRP A 355 -7.00 -4.78 -30.42
C TRP A 355 -7.79 -4.48 -31.70
N ARG A 356 -7.11 -4.36 -32.86
CA ARG A 356 -7.79 -4.11 -34.16
C ARG A 356 -8.74 -5.24 -34.53
N TRP A 357 -8.37 -6.48 -34.27
CA TRP A 357 -9.25 -7.63 -34.48
C TRP A 357 -10.47 -7.58 -33.54
N THR A 358 -10.26 -7.24 -32.27
CA THR A 358 -11.35 -7.09 -31.28
C THR A 358 -12.31 -5.95 -31.64
N GLU A 359 -11.78 -4.82 -32.13
CA GLU A 359 -12.58 -3.70 -32.64
C GLU A 359 -13.45 -4.11 -33.83
N TRP A 360 -12.94 -4.98 -34.71
CA TRP A 360 -13.70 -5.52 -35.83
C TRP A 360 -14.75 -6.56 -35.39
N ALA A 361 -14.38 -7.47 -34.49
CA ALA A 361 -15.26 -8.55 -34.02
C ALA A 361 -16.39 -8.04 -33.12
N VAL A 362 -16.12 -7.05 -32.27
CA VAL A 362 -17.09 -6.43 -31.35
C VAL A 362 -16.99 -4.91 -31.46
N PRO A 363 -17.71 -4.29 -32.42
CA PRO A 363 -17.69 -2.85 -32.65
C PRO A 363 -18.08 -2.04 -31.41
N ARG A 364 -17.47 -0.86 -31.26
CA ARG A 364 -17.58 0.02 -30.08
C ARG A 364 -19.01 0.51 -29.88
N GLU A 365 -19.70 0.73 -30.99
CA GLU A 365 -21.07 1.25 -31.05
C GLU A 365 -22.07 0.25 -30.47
N GLY A 366 -21.72 -1.04 -30.43
CA GLY A 366 -22.55 -2.10 -29.85
C GLY A 366 -22.34 -2.30 -28.34
N ILE A 367 -21.38 -1.62 -27.72
CA ILE A 367 -21.09 -1.77 -26.30
C ILE A 367 -22.00 -0.85 -25.49
N GLU A 368 -22.84 -1.45 -24.65
CA GLU A 368 -23.72 -0.73 -23.74
C GLU A 368 -22.90 0.12 -22.75
N ILE A 369 -23.25 1.39 -22.63
CA ILE A 369 -22.64 2.30 -21.66
C ILE A 369 -23.25 2.07 -20.28
N ALA A 370 -22.40 1.81 -19.29
CA ALA A 370 -22.83 1.62 -17.93
C ALA A 370 -23.41 2.91 -17.33
N PRO A 371 -24.48 2.80 -16.52
CA PRO A 371 -25.00 3.95 -15.78
C PRO A 371 -23.94 4.56 -14.87
N ASP A 372 -23.89 5.89 -14.85
CA ASP A 372 -23.06 6.64 -13.91
C ASP A 372 -23.71 6.56 -12.52
N MET A 373 -23.08 5.79 -11.63
CA MET A 373 -23.58 5.57 -10.27
C MET A 373 -23.02 6.57 -9.26
N THR A 374 -22.34 7.62 -9.72
CA THR A 374 -21.86 8.70 -8.86
C THR A 374 -23.06 9.36 -8.15
N PRO A 375 -23.05 9.54 -6.82
CA PRO A 375 -24.21 10.00 -6.04
C PRO A 375 -24.93 11.25 -6.59
N GLY A 376 -24.20 12.16 -7.24
CA GLY A 376 -24.75 13.36 -7.89
C GLY A 376 -25.35 13.16 -9.30
N ARG A 377 -25.03 12.04 -9.97
CA ARG A 377 -25.40 11.73 -11.37
C ARG A 377 -26.27 10.48 -11.52
N LEU A 378 -26.65 9.87 -10.40
CA LEU A 378 -27.54 8.69 -10.37
C LEU A 378 -28.87 8.97 -11.11
N PRO A 379 -29.35 8.02 -11.93
CA PRO A 379 -30.70 8.05 -12.48
C PRO A 379 -31.75 8.17 -11.35
N ALA A 380 -32.86 8.87 -11.56
CA ALA A 380 -33.86 9.16 -10.52
C ALA A 380 -34.34 7.91 -9.74
N ARG A 381 -34.47 6.77 -10.42
CA ARG A 381 -34.83 5.48 -9.81
C ARG A 381 -33.72 4.92 -8.90
N ALA A 382 -32.46 5.09 -9.29
CA ALA A 382 -31.30 4.68 -8.49
C ALA A 382 -31.07 5.64 -7.31
N ARG A 383 -31.34 6.94 -7.47
CA ARG A 383 -31.34 7.91 -6.36
C ARG A 383 -32.32 7.51 -5.26
N ARG A 384 -33.57 7.15 -5.61
CA ARG A 384 -34.59 6.69 -4.65
C ARG A 384 -34.15 5.41 -3.93
N LYS A 385 -33.55 4.46 -4.65
CA LYS A 385 -33.08 3.19 -4.07
C LYS A 385 -31.83 3.38 -3.19
N ALA A 386 -30.91 4.25 -3.58
CA ALA A 386 -29.72 4.61 -2.81
C ALA A 386 -30.09 5.40 -1.55
N ALA A 387 -31.04 6.35 -1.64
CA ALA A 387 -31.58 7.07 -0.48
C ALA A 387 -32.29 6.13 0.48
N ALA A 388 -33.09 5.17 -0.02
CA ALA A 388 -33.73 4.15 0.81
C ALA A 388 -32.71 3.21 1.48
N ALA A 389 -31.64 2.81 0.77
CA ALA A 389 -30.58 1.98 1.33
C ALA A 389 -29.72 2.74 2.35
N ALA A 390 -29.42 4.02 2.12
CA ALA A 390 -28.71 4.88 3.06
C ALA A 390 -29.56 5.14 4.31
N ALA A 391 -30.86 5.38 4.16
CA ALA A 391 -31.80 5.49 5.28
C ALA A 391 -31.91 4.18 6.08
N ALA A 392 -31.92 3.03 5.41
CA ALA A 392 -31.91 1.72 6.05
C ALA A 392 -30.59 1.43 6.79
N ALA A 393 -29.45 1.83 6.21
CA ALA A 393 -28.13 1.71 6.86
C ALA A 393 -28.00 2.66 8.07
N ALA A 394 -28.51 3.88 7.98
CA ALA A 394 -28.59 4.82 9.10
C ALA A 394 -29.53 4.33 10.21
N ALA A 395 -30.65 3.69 9.86
CA ALA A 395 -31.57 3.06 10.81
C ALA A 395 -30.95 1.82 11.48
N ALA A 396 -30.15 1.04 10.74
CA ALA A 396 -29.41 -0.11 11.28
C ALA A 396 -28.23 0.30 12.18
N ALA A 397 -27.69 1.51 12.01
CA ALA A 397 -26.64 2.05 12.87
C ALA A 397 -27.12 2.42 14.27
N GLY A 398 -28.45 2.61 14.48
CA GLY A 398 -29.09 2.85 15.77
C GLY A 398 -28.64 4.15 16.48
N PRO A 399 -29.50 4.81 17.29
CA PRO A 399 -29.01 5.83 18.20
C PRO A 399 -28.16 5.13 19.27
N ALA A 400 -26.92 5.57 19.46
CA ALA A 400 -26.09 5.15 20.59
C ALA A 400 -26.90 5.36 21.87
N ALA A 401 -27.41 4.26 22.43
CA ALA A 401 -28.24 4.29 23.61
C ALA A 401 -27.34 4.62 24.80
N SER A 402 -27.37 5.88 25.20
CA SER A 402 -27.14 6.26 26.58
C SER A 402 -28.01 5.39 27.48
N ARG A 403 -27.42 4.50 28.27
CA ARG A 403 -28.08 3.99 29.48
C ARG A 403 -27.15 4.11 30.68
N PRO A 404 -27.60 4.78 31.75
CA PRO A 404 -26.89 4.84 33.01
C PRO A 404 -27.21 3.60 33.84
N ARG A 405 -26.18 2.99 34.43
CA ARG A 405 -26.09 2.62 35.86
C ARG A 405 -24.76 1.94 36.12
#